data_AF-A0A3M7INU6-F1
#
_entry.id   AF-A0A3M7INU6-F1
#
_cell.length_a   1.000
_cell.length_b   1.000
_cell.length_c   1.000
_cell.angle_alpha   90.00
_cell.angle_beta   90.00
_cell.angle_gamma   90.00
#
_symmetry.space_group_name_H-M   'P 1'
#
loop_
_entity.id
_entity.type
_entity.pdbx_description
1 polymer ?
#
loop_
_entity_poly.entity_id
_entity_poly.type
_entity_poly.pdbx_seq_one_letter_code
_entity_poly.pdbx_strand_id
1 'polypeptide(L)'
;YNEQRRLDERRLTFNISALVTAAAESVNRPKEDIKSFCKLGEGGFNRVFEMTMHDGFRIIVRLPYPSTQPKLLATASEVATMDLVRRHGVPTPVVYAYSAYSNNPVGSEYMVMETVPGRRLTDIWYELCDKQRIKVLGEIVDQEAKLFDISLPAYGSIYSTGGLPENFGNAKVEADVGQFCVGPDASLEYWFETRSQLEISRGPAMTCQQVLQGGAKKELAWLHSHGKPRLPFDREYREMFNYEKVNPEEHIRTLEKYLKVTSHTVPVEEWLQKPVIRHPDLSPNNIFDDDNCNITGIIDWQHTTVLPLYLHAGIPSSLQNYGDPDSEELKKPEYPPNLAELDEEDRLKDIELYRRRHTHYYYVGATITKLNAHYKAMINDRSVFWRKLYQHAVAPWEGNSIPLKAFLVMLQQDADETVDKMLEQEDIDKKMGIVRDAIGINTDGWVAFERYDAAVAAAKHIKAEALGYAENELDREMIEQHWPFDDFDEDGLC
;
A
#
# COMPACT_ATOMS: atom_id res chain seq x y z
N TYR A 1 -15.56 -7.59 -9.12
CA TYR A 1 -15.64 -7.30 -10.55
C TYR A 1 -14.46 -7.95 -11.28
N ASN A 2 -14.66 -8.28 -12.56
CA ASN A 2 -13.71 -8.83 -13.52
C ASN A 2 -12.94 -10.06 -13.03
N GLU A 3 -13.61 -10.99 -12.35
CA GLU A 3 -13.00 -12.16 -11.70
C GLU A 3 -12.11 -12.95 -12.67
N GLN A 4 -12.64 -13.31 -13.84
CA GLN A 4 -11.90 -14.11 -14.82
C GLN A 4 -10.58 -13.45 -15.23
N ARG A 5 -10.59 -12.14 -15.45
CA ARG A 5 -9.38 -11.36 -15.75
C ARG A 5 -8.39 -11.39 -14.58
N ARG A 6 -8.86 -11.18 -13.34
CA ARG A 6 -7.99 -11.25 -12.14
C ARG A 6 -7.38 -12.64 -11.95
N LEU A 7 -8.13 -13.70 -12.24
CA LEU A 7 -7.62 -15.09 -12.19
C LEU A 7 -6.54 -15.33 -13.24
N ASP A 8 -6.73 -14.83 -14.46
CA ASP A 8 -5.76 -14.96 -15.55
C ASP A 8 -4.47 -14.17 -15.27
N GLU A 9 -4.58 -12.96 -14.75
CA GLU A 9 -3.44 -12.12 -14.31
C GLU A 9 -2.59 -12.81 -13.22
N ARG A 10 -3.23 -13.59 -12.35
CA ARG A 10 -2.58 -14.31 -11.23
C ARG A 10 -2.16 -15.74 -11.60
N ARG A 11 -2.43 -16.19 -12.83
CA ARG A 11 -2.14 -17.56 -13.27
C ARG A 11 -0.66 -17.76 -13.55
N LEU A 12 0.06 -18.28 -12.54
CA LEU A 12 1.46 -18.64 -12.66
C LEU A 12 1.67 -20.13 -12.98
N THR A 13 2.48 -20.43 -14.00
CA THR A 13 2.98 -21.79 -14.29
C THR A 13 4.42 -21.90 -13.80
N PHE A 14 4.73 -22.93 -13.01
CA PHE A 14 6.07 -23.15 -12.45
C PHE A 14 6.32 -24.64 -12.18
N ASN A 15 7.59 -25.02 -12.08
CA ASN A 15 8.03 -26.38 -11.81
C ASN A 15 8.09 -26.64 -10.30
N ILE A 16 7.08 -27.35 -9.78
CA ILE A 16 6.97 -27.69 -8.35
C ILE A 16 8.19 -28.50 -7.88
N SER A 17 8.66 -29.47 -8.67
CA SER A 17 9.80 -30.31 -8.27
C SER A 17 11.07 -29.48 -8.11
N ALA A 18 11.32 -28.54 -9.02
CA ALA A 18 12.46 -27.64 -8.94
C ALA A 18 12.33 -26.66 -7.77
N LEU A 19 11.11 -26.17 -7.48
CA LEU A 19 10.87 -25.28 -6.34
C LEU A 19 11.15 -25.98 -5.01
N VAL A 20 10.68 -27.22 -4.87
CA VAL A 20 10.92 -28.07 -3.69
C VAL A 20 12.41 -28.34 -3.53
N THR A 21 13.13 -28.64 -4.61
CA THR A 21 14.60 -28.80 -4.57
C THR A 21 15.29 -27.51 -4.12
N ALA A 22 14.98 -26.37 -4.75
CA ALA A 22 15.59 -25.08 -4.41
C ALA A 22 15.33 -24.69 -2.94
N ALA A 23 14.12 -24.96 -2.43
CA ALA A 23 13.77 -24.70 -1.05
C ALA A 23 14.55 -25.60 -0.06
N ALA A 24 14.67 -26.90 -0.33
CA ALA A 24 15.46 -27.81 0.51
C ALA A 24 16.95 -27.42 0.53
N GLU A 25 17.53 -27.16 -0.66
CA GLU A 25 18.93 -26.76 -0.81
C GLU A 25 19.23 -25.44 -0.09
N SER A 26 18.29 -24.48 -0.10
CA SER A 26 18.46 -23.18 0.58
C SER A 26 18.74 -23.28 2.08
N VAL A 27 18.31 -24.39 2.71
CA VAL A 27 18.52 -24.66 4.13
C VAL A 27 19.44 -25.86 4.36
N ASN A 28 20.24 -26.23 3.34
CA ASN A 28 21.21 -27.33 3.37
C ASN A 28 20.58 -28.68 3.74
N ARG A 29 19.37 -28.96 3.24
CA ARG A 29 18.66 -30.23 3.43
C ARG A 29 18.43 -30.94 2.09
N PRO A 30 18.36 -32.28 2.06
CA PRO A 30 17.96 -33.01 0.88
C PRO A 30 16.46 -32.86 0.64
N LYS A 31 16.02 -32.97 -0.62
CA LYS A 31 14.60 -32.87 -1.00
C LYS A 31 13.72 -33.91 -0.29
N GLU A 32 14.27 -35.08 -0.01
CA GLU A 32 13.62 -36.18 0.69
C GLU A 32 13.28 -35.86 2.15
N ASP A 33 13.87 -34.79 2.73
CA ASP A 33 13.55 -34.33 4.09
C ASP A 33 12.22 -33.57 4.15
N ILE A 34 11.68 -33.13 3.00
CA ILE A 34 10.40 -32.40 2.94
C ILE A 34 9.24 -33.38 3.16
N LYS A 35 8.57 -33.21 4.30
CA LYS A 35 7.39 -33.98 4.71
C LYS A 35 6.11 -33.49 4.03
N SER A 36 5.94 -32.17 3.89
CA SER A 36 4.74 -31.57 3.29
C SER A 36 5.01 -30.26 2.59
N PHE A 37 4.23 -29.99 1.55
CA PHE A 37 4.20 -28.74 0.78
C PHE A 37 2.74 -28.30 0.64
N CYS A 38 2.36 -27.22 1.33
CA CYS A 38 0.98 -26.78 1.44
C CYS A 38 0.85 -25.32 1.00
N LYS A 39 -0.20 -25.00 0.23
CA LYS A 39 -0.55 -23.60 -0.04
C LYS A 39 -1.05 -22.98 1.27
N LEU A 40 -0.38 -21.93 1.74
CA LEU A 40 -0.74 -21.24 2.97
C LEU A 40 -1.75 -20.12 2.70
N GLY A 41 -1.61 -19.42 1.58
CA GLY A 41 -2.49 -18.33 1.23
C GLY A 41 -2.11 -17.64 -0.07
N GLU A 42 -2.91 -16.66 -0.44
CA GLU A 42 -2.71 -15.77 -1.58
C GLU A 42 -2.89 -14.33 -1.09
N GLY A 43 -1.89 -13.48 -1.35
CA GLY A 43 -2.02 -12.03 -1.17
C GLY A 43 -2.38 -11.34 -2.48
N GLY A 44 -2.28 -10.00 -2.50
CA GLY A 44 -2.48 -9.20 -3.71
C GLY A 44 -1.44 -9.47 -4.81
N PHE A 45 -0.19 -9.76 -4.41
CA PHE A 45 0.94 -9.87 -5.33
C PHE A 45 1.64 -11.24 -5.34
N ASN A 46 1.38 -12.09 -4.35
CA ASN A 46 2.16 -13.31 -4.16
C ASN A 46 1.26 -14.49 -3.80
N ARG A 47 1.63 -15.67 -4.29
CA ARG A 47 1.19 -16.96 -3.76
C ARG A 47 2.19 -17.44 -2.71
N VAL A 48 1.68 -17.91 -1.58
CA VAL A 48 2.49 -18.31 -0.44
C VAL A 48 2.28 -19.78 -0.11
N PHE A 49 3.37 -20.50 0.05
CA PHE A 49 3.40 -21.90 0.45
C PHE A 49 4.20 -22.08 1.73
N GLU A 50 3.80 -23.05 2.53
CA GLU A 50 4.60 -23.56 3.65
C GLU A 50 5.19 -24.91 3.25
N MET A 51 6.50 -25.09 3.46
CA MET A 51 7.13 -26.40 3.44
C MET A 51 7.51 -26.81 4.85
N THR A 52 7.25 -28.08 5.19
CA THR A 52 7.60 -28.65 6.49
C THR A 52 8.54 -29.83 6.30
N MET A 53 9.65 -29.85 7.02
CA MET A 53 10.62 -30.95 7.06
C MET A 53 10.14 -32.07 8.01
N HIS A 54 10.76 -33.25 7.95
CA HIS A 54 10.42 -34.37 8.84
C HIS A 54 10.69 -34.08 10.32
N ASP A 55 11.69 -33.24 10.63
CA ASP A 55 12.02 -32.78 11.98
C ASP A 55 11.08 -31.66 12.50
N GLY A 56 10.14 -31.19 11.67
CA GLY A 56 9.20 -30.12 12.00
C GLY A 56 9.70 -28.72 11.66
N PHE A 57 10.92 -28.55 11.14
CA PHE A 57 11.39 -27.27 10.64
C PHE A 57 10.51 -26.77 9.49
N ARG A 58 10.11 -25.49 9.53
CA ARG A 58 9.18 -24.90 8.55
C ARG A 58 9.82 -23.73 7.82
N ILE A 59 9.56 -23.66 6.52
CA ILE A 59 9.97 -22.54 5.66
C ILE A 59 8.79 -22.03 4.85
N ILE A 60 8.81 -20.74 4.55
CA ILE A 60 7.83 -20.08 3.68
C ILE A 60 8.43 -19.88 2.30
N VAL A 61 7.64 -20.18 1.28
CA VAL A 61 8.00 -19.98 -0.12
C VAL A 61 6.99 -19.05 -0.78
N ARG A 62 7.46 -17.91 -1.27
CA ARG A 62 6.66 -16.88 -1.95
C ARG A 62 6.95 -16.91 -3.44
N LEU A 63 5.88 -16.85 -4.24
CA LEU A 63 5.91 -16.80 -5.69
C LEU A 63 5.12 -15.56 -6.15
N PRO A 64 5.78 -14.51 -6.66
CA PRO A 64 5.10 -13.36 -7.24
C PRO A 64 4.20 -13.74 -8.42
N TYR A 65 3.05 -13.08 -8.55
CA TYR A 65 2.18 -13.28 -9.71
C TYR A 65 2.80 -12.74 -11.00
N PRO A 66 2.37 -13.23 -12.18
CA PRO A 66 2.72 -12.64 -13.46
C PRO A 66 2.34 -11.15 -13.56
N SER A 67 1.29 -10.72 -12.87
CA SER A 67 0.90 -9.30 -12.78
C SER A 67 1.77 -8.44 -11.86
N THR A 68 2.58 -9.04 -10.96
CA THR A 68 3.45 -8.27 -10.06
C THR A 68 4.56 -7.57 -10.86
N GLN A 69 4.59 -6.25 -10.76
CA GLN A 69 5.57 -5.38 -11.41
C GLN A 69 6.33 -4.56 -10.35
N PRO A 70 7.52 -4.03 -10.68
CA PRO A 70 8.36 -4.40 -11.83
C PRO A 70 8.94 -5.81 -11.72
N LYS A 71 8.98 -6.55 -12.84
CA LYS A 71 9.75 -7.81 -12.92
C LYS A 71 11.20 -7.60 -12.51
N LEU A 72 11.79 -8.61 -11.86
CA LEU A 72 13.13 -8.57 -11.27
C LEU A 72 13.27 -7.57 -10.10
N LEU A 73 12.96 -6.30 -10.33
CA LEU A 73 13.23 -5.22 -9.38
C LEU A 73 12.37 -5.33 -8.12
N ALA A 74 11.09 -5.73 -8.21
CA ALA A 74 10.23 -5.89 -7.05
C ALA A 74 10.80 -6.94 -6.07
N THR A 75 11.11 -8.14 -6.57
CA THR A 75 11.69 -9.22 -5.76
C THR A 75 13.08 -8.87 -5.24
N ALA A 76 13.96 -8.33 -6.09
CA ALA A 76 15.31 -7.94 -5.70
C ALA A 76 15.30 -6.84 -4.63
N SER A 77 14.40 -5.87 -4.75
CA SER A 77 14.29 -4.78 -3.79
C SER A 77 13.70 -5.24 -2.46
N GLU A 78 12.68 -6.09 -2.49
CA GLU A 78 12.06 -6.65 -1.28
C GLU A 78 13.09 -7.40 -0.44
N VAL A 79 13.88 -8.30 -1.05
CA VAL A 79 14.93 -9.05 -0.34
C VAL A 79 15.98 -8.12 0.26
N ALA A 80 16.46 -7.15 -0.52
CA ALA A 80 17.47 -6.20 -0.05
C ALA A 80 16.95 -5.32 1.10
N THR A 81 15.68 -4.91 1.02
CA THR A 81 15.01 -4.12 2.07
C THR A 81 14.91 -4.93 3.35
N MET A 82 14.44 -6.18 3.27
CA MET A 82 14.34 -7.07 4.42
C MET A 82 15.69 -7.29 5.11
N ASP A 83 16.78 -7.48 4.35
CA ASP A 83 18.11 -7.64 4.95
C ASP A 83 18.62 -6.33 5.59
N LEU A 84 18.44 -5.18 4.92
CA LEU A 84 18.84 -3.88 5.44
C LEU A 84 18.14 -3.58 6.77
N VAL A 85 16.81 -3.63 6.82
CA VAL A 85 16.05 -3.24 8.02
C VAL A 85 16.30 -4.22 9.18
N ARG A 86 16.56 -5.50 8.88
CA ARG A 86 16.95 -6.50 9.87
C ARG A 86 18.28 -6.17 10.55
N ARG A 87 19.26 -5.70 9.78
CA ARG A 87 20.56 -5.24 10.32
C ARG A 87 20.43 -4.02 11.22
N HIS A 88 19.40 -3.22 10.99
CA HIS A 88 19.00 -2.11 11.85
C HIS A 88 18.02 -2.50 12.97
N GLY A 89 17.83 -3.81 13.21
CA GLY A 89 17.12 -4.33 14.37
C GLY A 89 15.59 -4.37 14.25
N VAL A 90 15.04 -4.14 13.06
CA VAL A 90 13.62 -4.41 12.78
C VAL A 90 13.46 -5.92 12.53
N PRO A 91 12.54 -6.60 13.23
CA PRO A 91 12.38 -8.04 13.05
C PRO A 91 11.74 -8.32 11.68
N THR A 92 12.48 -8.99 10.81
CA THR A 92 12.00 -9.50 9.52
C THR A 92 12.47 -10.94 9.34
N PRO A 93 11.69 -11.80 8.67
CA PRO A 93 12.11 -13.18 8.43
C PRO A 93 13.39 -13.24 7.61
N VAL A 94 14.29 -14.17 7.98
CA VAL A 94 15.52 -14.41 7.22
C VAL A 94 15.20 -15.01 5.85
N VAL A 95 15.69 -14.38 4.78
CA VAL A 95 15.62 -14.95 3.42
C VAL A 95 16.76 -15.97 3.25
N TYR A 96 16.40 -17.23 3.01
CA TYR A 96 17.36 -18.32 2.80
C TYR A 96 17.85 -18.38 1.35
N ALA A 97 16.94 -18.18 0.39
CA ALA A 97 17.27 -18.10 -1.03
C ALA A 97 16.20 -17.30 -1.77
N TYR A 98 16.55 -16.75 -2.92
CA TYR A 98 15.59 -16.15 -3.84
C TYR A 98 16.11 -16.21 -5.27
N SER A 99 15.21 -16.06 -6.23
CA SER A 99 15.54 -15.79 -7.62
C SER A 99 14.65 -14.67 -8.12
N ALA A 100 15.24 -13.54 -8.50
CA ALA A 100 14.54 -12.42 -9.11
C ALA A 100 14.33 -12.60 -10.62
N TYR A 101 14.93 -13.62 -11.23
CA TYR A 101 14.75 -13.91 -12.65
C TYR A 101 13.92 -15.16 -12.83
N SER A 102 13.01 -15.19 -13.80
CA SER A 102 12.22 -16.37 -14.13
C SER A 102 12.99 -17.43 -14.93
N ASN A 103 14.17 -17.10 -15.45
CA ASN A 103 15.04 -18.01 -16.22
C ASN A 103 15.83 -18.99 -15.32
N ASN A 104 15.17 -19.56 -14.33
CA ASN A 104 15.73 -20.55 -13.41
C ASN A 104 14.93 -21.88 -13.52
N PRO A 105 15.39 -22.99 -12.92
CA PRO A 105 14.72 -24.29 -13.02
C PRO A 105 13.25 -24.33 -12.54
N VAL A 106 12.85 -23.42 -11.66
CA VAL A 106 11.46 -23.23 -11.22
C VAL A 106 10.59 -22.62 -12.33
N GLY A 107 11.19 -21.82 -13.22
CA GLY A 107 10.47 -21.09 -14.27
C GLY A 107 9.72 -19.84 -13.77
N SER A 108 10.00 -19.39 -12.55
CA SER A 108 9.38 -18.22 -11.92
C SER A 108 10.34 -17.54 -10.97
N GLU A 109 10.14 -16.23 -10.74
CA GLU A 109 10.69 -15.57 -9.55
C GLU A 109 10.19 -16.27 -8.29
N TYR A 110 11.02 -16.36 -7.25
CA TYR A 110 10.63 -16.93 -5.97
C TYR A 110 11.49 -16.39 -4.82
N MET A 111 10.98 -16.51 -3.60
CA MET A 111 11.70 -16.24 -2.36
C MET A 111 11.41 -17.37 -1.35
N VAL A 112 12.45 -17.90 -0.73
CA VAL A 112 12.40 -18.89 0.35
C VAL A 112 12.89 -18.21 1.62
N MET A 113 12.08 -18.22 2.66
CA MET A 113 12.35 -17.47 3.89
C MET A 113 11.90 -18.22 5.15
N GLU A 114 12.38 -17.73 6.29
CA GLU A 114 12.01 -18.16 7.61
C GLU A 114 10.50 -18.05 7.85
N THR A 115 9.97 -18.96 8.64
CA THR A 115 8.60 -18.83 9.16
C THR A 115 8.62 -17.95 10.40
N VAL A 116 7.91 -16.84 10.38
CA VAL A 116 7.84 -15.93 11.53
C VAL A 116 7.13 -16.62 12.71
N PRO A 117 7.72 -16.65 13.91
CA PRO A 117 7.07 -17.21 15.09
C PRO A 117 5.97 -16.28 15.60
N GLY A 118 4.95 -16.83 16.25
CA GLY A 118 3.84 -16.06 16.82
C GLY A 118 2.57 -16.09 15.97
N ARG A 119 1.63 -15.19 16.28
CA ARG A 119 0.34 -15.03 15.59
C ARG A 119 0.28 -13.68 14.88
N ARG A 120 -0.46 -13.60 13.78
CA ARG A 120 -0.69 -12.30 13.11
C ARG A 120 -1.48 -11.39 14.03
N LEU A 121 -1.11 -10.13 14.10
CA LEU A 121 -1.74 -9.15 14.96
C LEU A 121 -3.24 -9.01 14.65
N THR A 122 -3.62 -9.09 13.37
CA THR A 122 -5.02 -9.07 12.91
C THR A 122 -5.88 -10.15 13.57
N ASP A 123 -5.33 -11.35 13.80
CA ASP A 123 -6.07 -12.50 14.33
C ASP A 123 -6.36 -12.34 15.83
N ILE A 124 -5.56 -11.54 16.53
CA ILE A 124 -5.64 -11.36 17.99
C ILE A 124 -6.08 -9.96 18.40
N TRP A 125 -6.12 -9.00 17.47
CA TRP A 125 -6.29 -7.57 17.77
C TRP A 125 -7.54 -7.27 18.61
N TYR A 126 -8.64 -7.94 18.30
CA TYR A 126 -9.92 -7.78 18.98
C TYR A 126 -9.99 -8.49 20.34
N GLU A 127 -9.03 -9.39 20.63
CA GLU A 127 -8.89 -10.11 21.91
C GLU A 127 -8.00 -9.34 22.90
N LEU A 128 -7.15 -8.43 22.43
CA LEU A 128 -6.19 -7.69 23.26
C LEU A 128 -6.88 -6.65 24.15
N CYS A 129 -6.55 -6.66 25.44
CA CYS A 129 -6.96 -5.60 26.36
C CYS A 129 -6.21 -4.29 26.07
N ASP A 130 -6.71 -3.16 26.59
CA ASP A 130 -6.14 -1.82 26.38
C ASP A 130 -4.62 -1.78 26.67
N LYS A 131 -4.19 -2.36 27.79
CA LYS A 131 -2.76 -2.39 28.16
C LYS A 131 -1.89 -3.12 27.14
N GLN A 132 -2.39 -4.24 26.60
CA GLN A 132 -1.70 -5.00 25.56
C GLN A 132 -1.66 -4.20 24.25
N ARG A 133 -2.78 -3.60 23.84
CA ARG A 133 -2.82 -2.74 22.64
C ARG A 133 -1.87 -1.55 22.75
N ILE A 134 -1.81 -0.88 23.90
CA ILE A 134 -0.86 0.21 24.15
C ILE A 134 0.59 -0.27 24.00
N LYS A 135 0.91 -1.45 24.54
CA LYS A 135 2.24 -2.04 24.40
C LYS A 135 2.60 -2.26 22.93
N VAL A 136 1.74 -2.94 22.18
CA VAL A 136 1.96 -3.22 20.75
C VAL A 136 2.14 -1.94 19.95
N LEU A 137 1.27 -0.94 20.15
CA LEU A 137 1.40 0.37 19.48
C LEU A 137 2.72 1.05 19.80
N GLY A 138 3.18 0.94 21.06
CA GLY A 138 4.49 1.40 21.47
C GLY A 138 5.62 0.69 20.72
N GLU A 139 5.53 -0.62 20.52
CA GLU A 139 6.54 -1.42 19.80
C GLU A 139 6.52 -1.16 18.29
N ILE A 140 5.35 -0.93 17.69
CA ILE A 140 5.22 -0.51 16.28
C ILE A 140 6.04 0.76 16.07
N VAL A 141 5.84 1.78 16.92
CA VAL A 141 6.59 3.04 16.83
C VAL A 141 8.09 2.83 17.11
N ASP A 142 8.48 1.89 17.98
CA ASP A 142 9.88 1.53 18.16
C ASP A 142 10.50 0.98 16.87
N GLN A 143 9.77 0.15 16.11
CA GLN A 143 10.26 -0.33 14.82
C GLN A 143 10.37 0.79 13.79
N GLU A 144 9.38 1.69 13.72
CA GLU A 144 9.45 2.86 12.84
C GLU A 144 10.63 3.78 13.19
N ALA A 145 10.91 3.97 14.48
CA ALA A 145 12.05 4.77 14.90
C ALA A 145 13.38 4.22 14.39
N LYS A 146 13.54 2.88 14.39
CA LYS A 146 14.72 2.23 13.79
C LYS A 146 14.81 2.48 12.29
N LEU A 147 13.68 2.39 11.57
CA LEU A 147 13.65 2.65 10.13
C LEU A 147 14.06 4.09 9.78
N PHE A 148 13.61 5.07 10.56
CA PHE A 148 13.89 6.49 10.32
C PHE A 148 15.32 6.87 10.69
N ASP A 149 16.02 6.05 11.48
CA ASP A 149 17.41 6.26 11.85
C ASP A 149 18.40 5.80 10.77
N ILE A 150 17.96 4.94 9.84
CA ILE A 150 18.79 4.46 8.72
C ILE A 150 19.25 5.65 7.86
N SER A 151 20.56 5.76 7.68
CA SER A 151 21.18 6.82 6.88
C SER A 151 21.21 6.42 5.40
N LEU A 152 20.36 7.04 4.59
CA LEU A 152 20.17 6.71 3.18
C LEU A 152 20.68 7.85 2.27
N PRO A 153 21.37 7.53 1.16
CA PRO A 153 22.05 8.54 0.32
C PRO A 153 21.15 9.22 -0.73
N ALA A 154 19.97 8.65 -1.00
CA ALA A 154 19.09 9.05 -2.11
C ALA A 154 17.66 8.54 -1.88
N TYR A 155 16.76 8.85 -2.82
CA TYR A 155 15.36 8.39 -2.85
C TYR A 155 15.14 7.39 -4.00
N GLY A 156 14.22 6.44 -3.80
CA GLY A 156 13.99 5.30 -4.69
C GLY A 156 13.78 4.02 -3.89
N SER A 157 14.19 2.87 -4.40
CA SER A 157 14.07 1.59 -3.67
C SER A 157 15.44 1.01 -3.31
N ILE A 158 15.48 0.17 -2.27
CA ILE A 158 16.73 -0.45 -1.77
C ILE A 158 17.07 -1.68 -2.59
N TYR A 159 18.34 -1.86 -2.94
CA TYR A 159 18.87 -3.05 -3.62
C TYR A 159 20.19 -3.48 -3.00
N SER A 160 20.56 -4.74 -3.19
CA SER A 160 21.95 -5.16 -2.99
C SER A 160 22.81 -4.58 -4.13
N THR A 161 24.03 -4.13 -3.83
CA THR A 161 24.91 -3.47 -4.82
C THR A 161 25.22 -4.34 -6.06
N GLY A 162 25.18 -5.67 -5.93
CA GLY A 162 25.32 -6.61 -7.06
C GLY A 162 24.01 -7.18 -7.62
N GLY A 163 22.87 -6.82 -7.03
CA GLY A 163 21.54 -7.32 -7.42
C GLY A 163 20.83 -6.45 -8.47
N LEU A 164 21.34 -5.25 -8.74
CA LEU A 164 20.79 -4.32 -9.70
C LEU A 164 21.51 -4.45 -11.06
N PRO A 165 20.78 -4.52 -12.19
CA PRO A 165 21.41 -4.51 -13.51
C PRO A 165 22.28 -3.25 -13.75
N GLU A 166 23.42 -3.41 -14.44
CA GLU A 166 24.44 -2.36 -14.61
C GLU A 166 23.93 -1.08 -15.29
N ASN A 167 22.84 -1.17 -16.05
CA ASN A 167 22.25 -0.03 -16.76
C ASN A 167 21.45 0.91 -15.84
N PHE A 168 21.21 0.54 -14.58
CA PHE A 168 20.53 1.42 -13.63
C PHE A 168 21.51 2.23 -12.78
N GLY A 169 21.19 3.51 -12.61
CA GLY A 169 21.88 4.34 -11.62
C GLY A 169 21.67 3.78 -10.22
N ASN A 170 22.63 4.01 -9.34
CA ASN A 170 22.52 3.66 -7.92
C ASN A 170 23.34 4.62 -7.04
N ALA A 171 22.93 4.75 -5.78
CA ALA A 171 23.61 5.50 -4.74
C ALA A 171 23.92 4.57 -3.55
N LYS A 172 25.20 4.34 -3.25
CA LYS A 172 25.63 3.35 -2.25
C LYS A 172 25.32 3.80 -0.82
N VAL A 173 24.80 2.89 -0.01
CA VAL A 173 24.57 3.09 1.42
C VAL A 173 25.91 2.89 2.16
N GLU A 174 26.46 3.95 2.74
CA GLU A 174 27.77 3.92 3.39
C GLU A 174 27.76 3.13 4.71
N ALA A 175 26.67 3.23 5.48
CA ALA A 175 26.54 2.64 6.81
C ALA A 175 26.76 1.10 6.82
N ASP A 176 26.45 0.43 5.71
CA ASP A 176 26.56 -1.03 5.55
C ASP A 176 27.73 -1.44 4.64
N VAL A 177 28.82 -0.65 4.63
CA VAL A 177 30.03 -0.94 3.84
C VAL A 177 29.71 -1.05 2.33
N GLY A 178 28.68 -0.32 1.86
CA GLY A 178 28.27 -0.35 0.46
C GLY A 178 27.66 -1.69 0.00
N GLN A 179 27.19 -2.55 0.91
CA GLN A 179 26.47 -3.78 0.55
C GLN A 179 25.12 -3.49 -0.10
N PHE A 180 24.50 -2.36 0.26
CA PHE A 180 23.24 -1.89 -0.29
C PHE A 180 23.42 -0.60 -1.08
N CYS A 181 22.47 -0.34 -1.95
CA CYS A 181 22.33 0.92 -2.67
C CYS A 181 20.86 1.31 -2.81
N VAL A 182 20.59 2.60 -2.97
CA VAL A 182 19.30 3.11 -3.43
C VAL A 182 19.35 3.15 -4.96
N GLY A 183 18.40 2.50 -5.60
CA GLY A 183 18.30 2.36 -7.05
C GLY A 183 16.98 2.92 -7.61
N PRO A 184 16.50 2.42 -8.76
CA PRO A 184 15.24 2.85 -9.34
C PRO A 184 14.06 2.52 -8.41
N ASP A 185 13.04 3.37 -8.42
CA ASP A 185 11.80 3.20 -7.68
C ASP A 185 11.05 1.95 -8.18
N ALA A 186 10.79 1.01 -7.25
CA ALA A 186 10.10 -0.23 -7.52
C ALA A 186 8.60 -0.18 -7.16
N SER A 187 8.06 0.98 -6.78
CA SER A 187 6.63 1.11 -6.47
C SER A 187 5.76 0.80 -7.69
N LEU A 188 4.66 0.07 -7.46
CA LEU A 188 3.80 -0.41 -8.54
C LEU A 188 3.30 0.72 -9.46
N GLU A 189 3.00 1.90 -8.91
CA GLU A 189 2.52 3.07 -9.64
C GLU A 189 3.47 3.55 -10.76
N TYR A 190 4.77 3.25 -10.69
CA TYR A 190 5.74 3.56 -11.75
C TYR A 190 5.76 2.55 -12.90
N TRP A 191 5.15 1.38 -12.70
CA TRP A 191 5.30 0.22 -13.58
C TRP A 191 3.98 -0.42 -14.01
N PHE A 192 2.88 -0.02 -13.38
CA PHE A 192 1.55 -0.54 -13.64
C PHE A 192 1.18 -0.44 -15.13
N GLU A 193 0.64 -1.53 -15.67
CA GLU A 193 0.28 -1.67 -17.09
C GLU A 193 1.45 -1.34 -18.06
N THR A 194 1.18 -0.54 -19.09
CA THR A 194 2.15 -0.14 -20.12
C THR A 194 3.17 0.89 -19.61
N ARG A 195 3.06 1.39 -18.36
CA ARG A 195 4.09 2.24 -17.74
C ARG A 195 5.42 1.51 -17.59
N SER A 196 5.39 0.18 -17.46
CA SER A 196 6.60 -0.65 -17.44
C SER A 196 7.40 -0.60 -18.75
N GLN A 197 6.77 -0.21 -19.86
CA GLN A 197 7.38 -0.16 -21.20
C GLN A 197 8.02 1.21 -21.50
N LEU A 198 7.80 2.21 -20.64
CA LEU A 198 8.34 3.56 -20.85
C LEU A 198 9.86 3.61 -20.65
N GLU A 199 10.56 4.21 -21.61
CA GLU A 199 11.99 4.51 -21.54
C GLU A 199 12.24 5.84 -20.79
N ILE A 200 11.97 5.82 -19.48
CA ILE A 200 12.16 6.97 -18.57
C ILE A 200 13.13 6.64 -17.45
N SER A 201 13.78 7.68 -16.90
CA SER A 201 14.53 7.53 -15.65
C SER A 201 13.58 7.28 -14.49
N ARG A 202 13.88 6.26 -13.69
CA ARG A 202 13.11 5.88 -12.49
C ARG A 202 13.93 6.07 -11.21
N GLY A 203 15.01 6.83 -11.28
CA GLY A 203 15.89 7.10 -10.15
C GLY A 203 17.19 6.28 -10.15
N PRO A 204 17.95 6.32 -9.05
CA PRO A 204 17.62 7.01 -7.80
C PRO A 204 17.54 8.53 -7.97
N ALA A 205 16.68 9.19 -7.19
CA ALA A 205 16.61 10.64 -7.13
C ALA A 205 17.53 11.16 -6.01
N MET A 206 18.22 12.27 -6.26
CA MET A 206 19.18 12.87 -5.31
C MET A 206 18.61 14.08 -4.56
N THR A 207 17.49 14.64 -5.02
CA THR A 207 16.84 15.81 -4.38
C THR A 207 15.34 15.61 -4.25
N CYS A 208 14.72 16.27 -3.26
CA CYS A 208 13.26 16.27 -3.10
C CYS A 208 12.55 16.75 -4.38
N GLN A 209 13.12 17.74 -5.08
CA GLN A 209 12.54 18.22 -6.33
C GLN A 209 12.54 17.13 -7.41
N GLN A 210 13.58 16.30 -7.50
CA GLN A 210 13.60 15.17 -8.42
C GLN A 210 12.56 14.11 -8.08
N VAL A 211 12.31 13.85 -6.78
CA VAL A 211 11.23 12.95 -6.31
C VAL A 211 9.87 13.47 -6.79
N LEU A 212 9.57 14.74 -6.51
CA LEU A 212 8.31 15.38 -6.91
C LEU A 212 8.11 15.35 -8.43
N GLN A 213 9.16 15.65 -9.19
CA GLN A 213 9.08 15.67 -10.66
C GLN A 213 9.02 14.27 -11.29
N GLY A 214 9.56 13.24 -10.64
CA GLY A 214 9.71 11.90 -11.20
C GLY A 214 8.37 11.30 -11.62
N GLY A 215 7.42 11.23 -10.68
CA GLY A 215 6.09 10.65 -10.93
C GLY A 215 5.29 11.44 -11.96
N ALA A 216 5.32 12.78 -11.89
CA ALA A 216 4.62 13.62 -12.86
C ALA A 216 5.21 13.52 -14.27
N LYS A 217 6.54 13.45 -14.41
CA LYS A 217 7.21 13.21 -15.72
C LYS A 217 6.87 11.82 -16.26
N LYS A 218 6.79 10.82 -15.39
CA LYS A 218 6.37 9.46 -15.73
C LYS A 218 4.94 9.45 -16.27
N GLU A 219 4.00 10.09 -15.58
CA GLU A 219 2.61 10.19 -16.05
C GLU A 219 2.47 11.00 -17.34
N LEU A 220 3.18 12.13 -17.49
CA LEU A 220 3.18 12.88 -18.75
C LEU A 220 3.68 12.04 -19.93
N ALA A 221 4.79 11.30 -19.74
CA ALA A 221 5.32 10.41 -20.78
C ALA A 221 4.31 9.33 -21.17
N TRP A 222 3.60 8.75 -20.19
CA TRP A 222 2.54 7.78 -20.44
C TRP A 222 1.36 8.42 -21.20
N LEU A 223 0.86 9.57 -20.74
CA LEU A 223 -0.29 10.25 -21.34
C LEU A 223 -0.03 10.71 -22.78
N HIS A 224 1.17 11.18 -23.10
CA HIS A 224 1.52 11.55 -24.47
C HIS A 224 1.62 10.35 -25.42
N SER A 225 1.89 9.15 -24.91
CA SER A 225 2.08 7.94 -25.72
C SER A 225 0.84 7.04 -25.79
N HIS A 226 0.07 6.97 -24.71
CA HIS A 226 -1.05 6.03 -24.53
C HIS A 226 -2.34 6.72 -24.04
N GLY A 227 -2.28 8.00 -23.65
CA GLY A 227 -3.43 8.71 -23.09
C GLY A 227 -4.57 8.84 -24.10
N LYS A 228 -5.75 8.40 -23.70
CA LYS A 228 -6.99 8.49 -24.49
C LYS A 228 -8.20 8.73 -23.60
N PRO A 229 -9.27 9.38 -24.09
CA PRO A 229 -10.47 9.61 -23.30
C PRO A 229 -11.04 8.32 -22.71
N ARG A 230 -11.31 8.30 -21.40
CA ARG A 230 -11.86 7.16 -20.66
C ARG A 230 -12.84 7.61 -19.58
N LEU A 231 -13.73 6.72 -19.18
CA LEU A 231 -14.49 6.92 -17.94
C LEU A 231 -13.53 6.80 -16.75
N PRO A 232 -13.83 7.49 -15.62
CA PRO A 232 -13.23 7.16 -14.33
C PRO A 232 -13.25 5.64 -14.09
N PHE A 233 -12.11 5.09 -13.71
CA PHE A 233 -11.95 3.67 -13.40
C PHE A 233 -12.85 3.27 -12.24
N ASP A 234 -12.66 3.94 -11.11
CA ASP A 234 -13.56 3.90 -9.95
C ASP A 234 -14.93 4.44 -10.39
N ARG A 235 -15.91 3.54 -10.43
CA ARG A 235 -17.20 3.82 -11.08
C ARG A 235 -18.04 4.79 -10.25
N GLU A 236 -17.79 4.84 -8.94
CA GLU A 236 -18.38 5.78 -8.00
C GLU A 236 -18.12 7.25 -8.39
N TYR A 237 -17.06 7.56 -9.15
CA TYR A 237 -16.80 8.92 -9.61
C TYR A 237 -17.48 9.27 -10.93
N ARG A 238 -18.11 8.33 -11.64
CA ARG A 238 -18.61 8.57 -13.00
C ARG A 238 -19.71 9.62 -13.05
N GLU A 239 -20.54 9.71 -12.01
CA GLU A 239 -21.59 10.73 -11.89
C GLU A 239 -21.01 12.15 -11.90
N MET A 240 -19.88 12.38 -11.23
CA MET A 240 -19.18 13.68 -11.19
C MET A 240 -18.74 14.17 -12.57
N PHE A 241 -18.65 13.26 -13.54
CA PHE A 241 -18.30 13.53 -14.94
C PHE A 241 -19.49 13.32 -15.89
N ASN A 242 -20.73 13.32 -15.37
CA ASN A 242 -21.95 13.07 -16.13
C ASN A 242 -21.91 11.76 -16.93
N TYR A 243 -21.19 10.75 -16.43
CA TYR A 243 -20.96 9.47 -17.10
C TYR A 243 -20.31 9.62 -18.48
N GLU A 244 -19.57 10.71 -18.71
CA GLU A 244 -18.84 10.97 -19.95
C GLU A 244 -17.35 10.61 -19.82
N LYS A 245 -16.71 10.33 -20.96
CA LYS A 245 -15.28 10.08 -21.01
C LYS A 245 -14.50 11.36 -20.73
N VAL A 246 -13.58 11.29 -19.79
CA VAL A 246 -12.69 12.40 -19.41
C VAL A 246 -11.51 12.45 -20.38
N ASN A 247 -11.30 13.62 -21.00
CA ASN A 247 -10.16 13.84 -21.89
C ASN A 247 -8.87 14.04 -21.08
N PRO A 248 -7.77 13.30 -21.37
CA PRO A 248 -6.51 13.40 -20.64
C PRO A 248 -5.83 14.78 -20.74
N GLU A 249 -6.16 15.60 -21.73
CA GLU A 249 -5.53 16.90 -22.00
C GLU A 249 -5.57 17.86 -20.79
N GLU A 250 -6.67 17.86 -20.03
CA GLU A 250 -6.75 18.68 -18.82
C GLU A 250 -5.79 18.18 -17.73
N HIS A 251 -5.65 16.85 -17.60
CA HIS A 251 -4.72 16.25 -16.65
C HIS A 251 -3.26 16.51 -17.07
N ILE A 252 -2.95 16.44 -18.36
CA ILE A 252 -1.63 16.81 -18.93
C ILE A 252 -1.27 18.25 -18.53
N ARG A 253 -2.15 19.22 -18.80
CA ARG A 253 -1.92 20.62 -18.42
C ARG A 253 -1.76 20.81 -16.92
N THR A 254 -2.50 20.03 -16.13
CA THR A 254 -2.42 20.04 -14.67
C THR A 254 -1.05 19.54 -14.19
N LEU A 255 -0.54 18.43 -14.75
CA LEU A 255 0.81 17.93 -14.48
C LEU A 255 1.90 18.92 -14.91
N GLU A 256 1.74 19.59 -16.06
CA GLU A 256 2.67 20.64 -16.50
C GLU A 256 2.71 21.83 -15.53
N LYS A 257 1.54 22.24 -14.99
CA LYS A 257 1.46 23.28 -13.95
C LYS A 257 2.14 22.79 -12.66
N TYR A 258 1.87 21.56 -12.24
CA TYR A 258 2.52 20.95 -11.09
C TYR A 258 4.05 20.99 -11.20
N LEU A 259 4.61 20.59 -12.35
CA LEU A 259 6.06 20.62 -12.60
C LEU A 259 6.65 22.02 -12.42
N LYS A 260 5.95 23.07 -12.83
CA LYS A 260 6.39 24.48 -12.68
C LYS A 260 6.44 24.92 -11.21
N VAL A 261 5.63 24.33 -10.33
CA VAL A 261 5.59 24.71 -8.91
C VAL A 261 6.45 23.84 -8.01
N THR A 262 6.94 22.67 -8.46
CA THR A 262 7.71 21.71 -7.63
C THR A 262 8.87 22.31 -6.84
N SER A 263 9.57 23.32 -7.35
CA SER A 263 10.67 23.97 -6.61
C SER A 263 10.18 24.73 -5.37
N HIS A 264 8.93 25.18 -5.37
CA HIS A 264 8.30 25.93 -4.27
C HIS A 264 7.60 25.03 -3.26
N THR A 265 7.40 23.75 -3.60
CA THR A 265 6.75 22.76 -2.71
C THR A 265 7.75 21.96 -1.89
N VAL A 266 9.06 22.10 -2.15
CA VAL A 266 10.12 21.50 -1.32
C VAL A 266 10.22 22.29 0.00
N PRO A 267 10.15 21.62 1.16
CA PRO A 267 10.32 22.28 2.45
C PRO A 267 11.69 22.95 2.58
N VAL A 268 11.75 24.14 3.20
CA VAL A 268 13.03 24.84 3.43
C VAL A 268 13.85 24.13 4.52
N GLU A 269 13.16 23.49 5.45
CA GLU A 269 13.75 22.79 6.57
C GLU A 269 14.39 21.47 6.11
N GLU A 270 15.71 21.38 6.12
CA GLU A 270 16.48 20.22 5.64
C GLU A 270 16.10 18.91 6.37
N TRP A 271 15.71 18.97 7.64
CA TRP A 271 15.31 17.79 8.40
C TRP A 271 14.02 17.14 7.86
N LEU A 272 13.12 17.91 7.23
CA LEU A 272 11.93 17.38 6.54
C LEU A 272 12.31 16.69 5.23
N GLN A 273 13.43 17.07 4.64
CA GLN A 273 13.94 16.47 3.40
C GLN A 273 14.69 15.17 3.65
N LYS A 274 14.96 14.77 4.91
CA LYS A 274 15.71 13.55 5.21
C LYS A 274 15.12 12.33 4.46
N PRO A 275 15.93 11.56 3.71
CA PRO A 275 15.47 10.29 3.13
C PRO A 275 15.15 9.30 4.25
N VAL A 276 13.93 8.78 4.28
CA VAL A 276 13.48 7.77 5.25
C VAL A 276 12.79 6.63 4.52
N ILE A 277 12.85 5.45 5.12
CA ILE A 277 12.12 4.27 4.66
C ILE A 277 10.97 4.00 5.63
N ARG A 278 9.80 3.63 5.10
CA ARG A 278 8.65 3.17 5.88
C ARG A 278 8.10 1.90 5.27
N HIS A 279 7.46 1.10 6.11
CA HIS A 279 6.74 -0.07 5.63
C HIS A 279 5.57 0.37 4.73
N PRO A 280 5.39 -0.22 3.53
CA PRO A 280 4.39 0.22 2.56
C PRO A 280 2.96 -0.08 3.00
N ASP A 281 2.74 -1.17 3.74
CA ASP A 281 1.45 -1.51 4.35
C ASP A 281 1.63 -1.94 5.82
N LEU A 282 1.78 -0.98 6.74
CA LEU A 282 1.94 -1.26 8.17
C LEU A 282 0.58 -1.58 8.83
N SER A 283 -0.08 -2.61 8.33
CA SER A 283 -1.36 -3.12 8.85
C SER A 283 -1.15 -4.28 9.83
N PRO A 284 -2.12 -4.54 10.74
CA PRO A 284 -2.09 -5.72 11.61
C PRO A 284 -1.97 -7.06 10.87
N ASN A 285 -2.25 -7.13 9.56
CA ASN A 285 -2.09 -8.33 8.76
C ASN A 285 -0.60 -8.70 8.55
N ASN A 286 0.28 -7.71 8.58
CA ASN A 286 1.70 -7.84 8.26
C ASN A 286 2.62 -7.87 9.49
N ILE A 287 2.03 -7.84 10.69
CA ILE A 287 2.74 -7.83 11.98
C ILE A 287 2.46 -9.13 12.71
N PHE A 288 3.50 -9.76 13.26
CA PHE A 288 3.41 -10.95 14.08
C PHE A 288 3.86 -10.66 15.50
N ASP A 289 3.12 -11.21 16.45
CA ASP A 289 3.34 -11.03 17.88
C ASP A 289 3.45 -12.38 18.60
N ASP A 290 4.26 -12.42 19.66
CA ASP A 290 4.26 -13.51 20.64
C ASP A 290 3.14 -13.35 21.69
N ASP A 291 2.97 -14.35 22.56
CA ASP A 291 1.94 -14.33 23.62
C ASP A 291 2.18 -13.24 24.69
N ASN A 292 3.36 -12.61 24.70
CA ASN A 292 3.67 -11.48 25.56
C ASN A 292 3.43 -10.13 24.87
N CYS A 293 2.89 -10.11 23.65
CA CYS A 293 2.71 -8.92 22.82
C CYS A 293 4.06 -8.25 22.51
N ASN A 294 5.09 -9.05 22.18
CA ASN A 294 6.30 -8.55 21.54
C ASN A 294 6.22 -8.83 20.04
N ILE A 295 6.55 -7.83 19.20
CA ILE A 295 6.64 -7.99 17.75
C ILE A 295 7.80 -8.93 17.41
N THR A 296 7.47 -10.07 16.81
CA THR A 296 8.43 -11.10 16.39
C THR A 296 8.81 -11.02 14.92
N GLY A 297 8.00 -10.33 14.11
CA GLY A 297 8.31 -10.12 12.70
C GLY A 297 7.33 -9.20 11.99
N ILE A 298 7.86 -8.45 11.02
CA ILE A 298 7.11 -7.64 10.07
C ILE A 298 7.40 -8.18 8.67
N ILE A 299 6.34 -8.50 7.92
CA ILE A 299 6.41 -9.10 6.58
C ILE A 299 5.85 -8.16 5.53
N ASP A 300 6.03 -8.54 4.25
CA ASP A 300 5.48 -7.82 3.09
C ASP A 300 6.11 -6.45 2.82
N TRP A 301 7.44 -6.45 2.71
CA TRP A 301 8.26 -5.28 2.36
C TRP A 301 8.30 -4.99 0.85
N GLN A 302 7.44 -5.63 0.06
CA GLN A 302 7.36 -5.42 -1.38
C GLN A 302 6.97 -3.98 -1.70
N HIS A 303 7.56 -3.40 -2.75
CA HIS A 303 7.31 -2.00 -3.18
C HIS A 303 7.70 -0.93 -2.16
N THR A 304 8.52 -1.26 -1.15
CA THR A 304 9.06 -0.27 -0.21
C THR A 304 9.87 0.81 -0.95
N THR A 305 9.63 2.07 -0.59
CA THR A 305 10.33 3.23 -1.16
C THR A 305 10.93 4.12 -0.09
N VAL A 306 12.06 4.73 -0.44
CA VAL A 306 12.72 5.79 0.30
C VAL A 306 12.21 7.11 -0.24
N LEU A 307 11.55 7.89 0.60
CA LEU A 307 11.04 9.22 0.27
C LEU A 307 11.51 10.24 1.32
N PRO A 308 11.44 11.54 1.02
CA PRO A 308 11.60 12.58 2.02
C PRO A 308 10.66 12.38 3.21
N LEU A 309 11.13 12.66 4.42
CA LEU A 309 10.36 12.53 5.66
C LEU A 309 8.97 13.18 5.57
N TYR A 310 8.85 14.37 5.00
CA TYR A 310 7.54 15.05 4.89
C TYR A 310 6.53 14.32 3.99
N LEU A 311 6.99 13.52 3.02
CA LEU A 311 6.12 12.70 2.16
C LEU A 311 5.76 11.37 2.83
N HIS A 312 6.66 10.81 3.64
CA HIS A 312 6.40 9.61 4.44
C HIS A 312 5.65 9.90 5.75
N ALA A 313 5.56 11.16 6.17
CA ALA A 313 4.90 11.56 7.41
C ALA A 313 3.40 11.25 7.38
N GLY A 314 2.93 10.53 8.39
CA GLY A 314 1.51 10.21 8.56
C GLY A 314 1.28 9.00 9.47
N ILE A 315 0.04 8.83 9.87
CA ILE A 315 -0.43 7.66 10.63
C ILE A 315 -0.84 6.57 9.64
N PRO A 316 -0.40 5.29 9.81
CA PRO A 316 -0.86 4.18 8.99
C PRO A 316 -2.39 4.06 8.97
N SER A 317 -2.97 3.70 7.82
CA SER A 317 -4.43 3.68 7.61
C SER A 317 -5.20 2.81 8.61
N SER A 318 -4.57 1.71 9.06
CA SER A 318 -5.09 0.78 10.07
C SER A 318 -5.04 1.32 11.50
N LEU A 319 -4.26 2.37 11.76
CA LEU A 319 -4.02 2.96 13.08
C LEU A 319 -4.62 4.37 13.23
N GLN A 320 -5.09 4.96 12.14
CA GLN A 320 -5.70 6.30 12.14
C GLN A 320 -7.23 6.26 12.33
N ASN A 321 -7.80 7.41 12.68
CA ASN A 321 -9.24 7.63 12.81
C ASN A 321 -9.58 9.09 12.43
N TYR A 322 -9.06 9.54 11.29
CA TYR A 322 -9.31 10.87 10.75
C TYR A 322 -10.80 11.06 10.42
N GLY A 323 -11.28 12.30 10.54
CA GLY A 323 -12.70 12.64 10.43
C GLY A 323 -13.49 12.48 11.73
N ASP A 324 -12.87 11.92 12.78
CA ASP A 324 -13.43 11.91 14.14
C ASP A 324 -12.86 13.08 14.96
N PRO A 325 -13.67 14.08 15.35
CA PRO A 325 -13.18 15.28 16.04
C PRO A 325 -12.43 14.98 17.34
N ASP A 326 -12.86 13.96 18.09
CA ASP A 326 -12.20 13.58 19.35
C ASP A 326 -10.81 12.99 19.11
N SER A 327 -10.63 12.23 18.02
CA SER A 327 -9.31 11.71 17.61
C SER A 327 -8.39 12.82 17.13
N GLU A 328 -8.89 13.74 16.31
CA GLU A 328 -8.12 14.87 15.76
C GLU A 328 -7.68 15.87 16.84
N GLU A 329 -8.51 16.09 17.85
CA GLU A 329 -8.17 16.90 19.02
C GLU A 329 -7.29 16.14 20.05
N LEU A 330 -6.97 14.87 19.77
CA LEU A 330 -6.27 13.97 20.68
C LEU A 330 -6.91 13.96 22.07
N LYS A 331 -8.24 13.89 22.13
CA LYS A 331 -8.96 13.65 23.39
C LYS A 331 -8.68 12.23 23.86
N LYS A 332 -8.50 12.09 25.17
CA LYS A 332 -8.31 10.77 25.76
C LYS A 332 -9.58 9.93 25.52
N PRO A 333 -9.47 8.72 24.95
CA PRO A 333 -10.62 7.89 24.65
C PRO A 333 -11.25 7.32 25.91
N GLU A 334 -12.57 7.41 25.99
CA GLU A 334 -13.39 6.89 27.08
C GLU A 334 -14.62 6.18 26.49
N TYR A 335 -15.14 5.17 27.20
CA TYR A 335 -16.41 4.56 26.82
C TYR A 335 -17.57 5.53 27.10
N PRO A 336 -18.64 5.47 26.29
CA PRO A 336 -19.84 6.25 26.58
C PRO A 336 -20.45 5.78 27.93
N PRO A 337 -20.93 6.70 28.79
CA PRO A 337 -21.45 6.34 30.11
C PRO A 337 -22.61 5.33 30.09
N ASN A 338 -23.40 5.33 29.01
CA ASN A 338 -24.58 4.50 28.81
C ASN A 338 -24.29 3.19 28.04
N LEU A 339 -23.03 2.80 27.83
CA LEU A 339 -22.66 1.63 27.01
C LEU A 339 -23.39 0.33 27.42
N ALA A 340 -23.62 0.14 28.72
CA ALA A 340 -24.31 -1.05 29.25
C ALA A 340 -25.82 -1.06 29.01
N GLU A 341 -26.40 0.09 28.64
CA GLU A 341 -27.84 0.28 28.41
C GLU A 341 -28.21 0.21 26.92
N LEU A 342 -27.21 0.21 26.03
CA LEU A 342 -27.40 0.10 24.58
C LEU A 342 -27.80 -1.32 24.18
N ASP A 343 -28.50 -1.43 23.04
CA ASP A 343 -28.68 -2.71 22.38
C ASP A 343 -27.34 -3.27 21.87
N GLU A 344 -27.36 -4.53 21.44
CA GLU A 344 -26.13 -5.21 21.05
C GLU A 344 -25.43 -4.56 19.85
N GLU A 345 -26.18 -4.06 18.88
CA GLU A 345 -25.63 -3.46 17.67
C GLU A 345 -24.94 -2.14 17.98
N ASP A 346 -25.64 -1.24 18.68
CA ASP A 346 -25.10 0.07 19.05
C ASP A 346 -23.95 -0.05 20.05
N ARG A 347 -24.04 -1.01 20.98
CA ARG A 347 -22.93 -1.32 21.89
C ARG A 347 -21.68 -1.76 21.14
N LEU A 348 -21.81 -2.58 20.09
CA LEU A 348 -20.67 -3.02 19.28
C LEU A 348 -20.06 -1.87 18.46
N LYS A 349 -20.89 -0.99 17.90
CA LYS A 349 -20.43 0.23 17.21
C LYS A 349 -19.62 1.13 18.13
N ASP A 350 -20.11 1.38 19.35
CA ASP A 350 -19.42 2.23 20.33
C ASP A 350 -18.11 1.59 20.83
N ILE A 351 -18.06 0.27 20.97
CA ILE A 351 -16.82 -0.46 21.31
C ILE A 351 -15.80 -0.34 20.17
N GLU A 352 -16.21 -0.44 18.90
CA GLU A 352 -15.33 -0.27 17.74
C GLU A 352 -14.84 1.18 17.61
N LEU A 353 -15.73 2.16 17.79
CA LEU A 353 -15.34 3.57 17.78
C LEU A 353 -14.32 3.88 18.89
N TYR A 354 -14.57 3.40 20.12
CA TYR A 354 -13.61 3.48 21.21
C TYR A 354 -12.27 2.84 20.83
N ARG A 355 -12.29 1.65 20.21
CA ARG A 355 -11.08 0.95 19.77
C ARG A 355 -10.28 1.76 18.76
N ARG A 356 -10.93 2.37 17.77
CA ARG A 356 -10.30 3.24 16.76
C ARG A 356 -9.68 4.49 17.40
N ARG A 357 -10.44 5.20 18.24
CA ARG A 357 -9.96 6.36 19.02
C ARG A 357 -8.77 6.01 19.92
N HIS A 358 -8.86 4.89 20.64
CA HIS A 358 -7.77 4.35 21.46
C HIS A 358 -6.51 4.07 20.64
N THR A 359 -6.66 3.39 19.51
CA THR A 359 -5.55 3.05 18.62
C THR A 359 -4.85 4.30 18.10
N HIS A 360 -5.63 5.25 17.58
CA HIS A 360 -5.13 6.54 17.11
C HIS A 360 -4.38 7.30 18.21
N TYR A 361 -5.04 7.51 19.34
CA TYR A 361 -4.50 8.29 20.46
C TYR A 361 -3.15 7.75 20.95
N TYR A 362 -3.07 6.43 21.19
CA TYR A 362 -1.86 5.82 21.73
C TYR A 362 -0.74 5.64 20.70
N TYR A 363 -1.07 5.47 19.40
CA TYR A 363 -0.06 5.56 18.35
C TYR A 363 0.56 6.96 18.31
N VAL A 364 -0.26 8.02 18.24
CA VAL A 364 0.23 9.41 18.20
C VAL A 364 1.05 9.74 19.45
N GLY A 365 0.57 9.34 20.65
CA GLY A 365 1.30 9.52 21.90
C GLY A 365 2.67 8.82 21.91
N ALA A 366 2.75 7.59 21.40
CA ALA A 366 4.01 6.88 21.23
C ALA A 366 4.91 7.59 20.21
N THR A 367 4.38 8.08 19.08
CA THR A 367 5.15 8.82 18.08
C THR A 367 5.72 10.13 18.64
N ILE A 368 4.96 10.89 19.42
CA ILE A 368 5.43 12.11 20.09
C ILE A 368 6.66 11.82 20.94
N THR A 369 6.61 10.73 21.71
CA THR A 369 7.63 10.40 22.72
C THR A 369 8.86 9.73 22.12
N LYS A 370 8.69 8.86 21.13
CA LYS A 370 9.74 7.99 20.58
C LYS A 370 10.26 8.44 19.22
N LEU A 371 9.47 9.19 18.45
CA LEU A 371 9.78 9.56 17.07
C LEU A 371 9.35 11.01 16.76
N ASN A 372 9.81 11.95 17.59
CA ASN A 372 9.38 13.36 17.57
C ASN A 372 9.57 14.06 16.21
N ALA A 373 10.60 13.70 15.43
CA ALA A 373 10.78 14.24 14.08
C ALA A 373 9.62 13.87 13.15
N HIS A 374 9.16 12.60 13.20
CA HIS A 374 7.97 12.15 12.46
C HIS A 374 6.73 12.89 12.93
N TYR A 375 6.52 12.99 14.25
CA TYR A 375 5.39 13.75 14.80
C TYR A 375 5.36 15.20 14.30
N LYS A 376 6.49 15.91 14.37
CA LYS A 376 6.60 17.29 13.86
C LYS A 376 6.32 17.40 12.37
N ALA A 377 6.71 16.40 11.58
CA ALA A 377 6.39 16.35 10.15
C ALA A 377 4.89 16.07 9.92
N MET A 378 4.25 15.23 10.75
CA MET A 378 2.82 14.94 10.66
C MET A 378 1.94 16.16 10.96
N ILE A 379 2.26 16.92 12.00
CA ILE A 379 1.47 18.10 12.41
C ILE A 379 1.83 19.37 11.62
N ASN A 380 2.76 19.27 10.67
CA ASN A 380 3.08 20.38 9.79
C ASN A 380 2.02 20.43 8.69
N ASP A 381 1.09 21.38 8.77
CA ASP A 381 -0.04 21.52 7.83
C ASP A 381 0.41 21.49 6.36
N ARG A 382 1.58 22.09 6.06
CA ARG A 382 2.14 22.08 4.71
C ARG A 382 2.55 20.67 4.28
N SER A 383 3.06 19.84 5.17
CA SER A 383 3.50 18.47 4.85
C SER A 383 2.35 17.56 4.45
N VAL A 384 1.19 17.64 5.13
CA VAL A 384 -0.01 16.89 4.73
C VAL A 384 -0.47 17.30 3.34
N PHE A 385 -0.52 18.61 3.10
CA PHE A 385 -0.89 19.17 1.80
C PHE A 385 0.07 18.71 0.69
N TRP A 386 1.39 18.85 0.90
CA TRP A 386 2.40 18.46 -0.09
C TRP A 386 2.40 16.96 -0.37
N ARG A 387 2.16 16.14 0.66
CA ARG A 387 2.04 14.69 0.50
C ARG A 387 0.85 14.32 -0.37
N LYS A 388 -0.35 14.86 -0.11
CA LYS A 388 -1.53 14.61 -0.95
C LYS A 388 -1.31 15.12 -2.39
N LEU A 389 -0.76 16.33 -2.55
CA LEU A 389 -0.43 16.86 -3.88
C LEU A 389 0.55 15.95 -4.64
N TYR A 390 1.59 15.44 -3.97
CA TYR A 390 2.54 14.49 -4.55
C TYR A 390 1.85 13.17 -4.93
N GLN A 391 1.05 12.58 -4.04
CA GLN A 391 0.31 11.34 -4.30
C GLN A 391 -0.55 11.46 -5.57
N HIS A 392 -1.30 12.55 -5.73
CA HIS A 392 -2.13 12.77 -6.92
C HIS A 392 -1.32 13.06 -8.20
N ALA A 393 -0.08 13.53 -8.08
CA ALA A 393 0.80 13.79 -9.22
C ALA A 393 1.54 12.53 -9.71
N VAL A 394 1.73 11.54 -8.83
CA VAL A 394 2.41 10.28 -9.13
C VAL A 394 1.42 9.19 -9.54
N ALA A 395 0.18 9.26 -9.04
CA ALA A 395 -0.87 8.28 -9.30
C ALA A 395 -1.09 8.05 -10.80
N PRO A 396 -1.33 6.79 -11.23
CA PRO A 396 -1.76 6.49 -12.59
C PRO A 396 -3.00 7.31 -13.01
N TRP A 397 -2.98 7.90 -14.19
CA TRP A 397 -4.18 8.53 -14.74
C TRP A 397 -5.25 7.48 -15.08
N GLU A 398 -6.35 7.54 -14.34
CA GLU A 398 -7.46 6.58 -14.45
C GLU A 398 -8.79 7.24 -14.80
N GLY A 399 -8.74 8.38 -15.50
CA GLY A 399 -9.93 9.12 -15.92
C GLY A 399 -10.46 10.09 -14.87
N ASN A 400 -9.69 10.40 -13.83
CA ASN A 400 -10.03 11.44 -12.85
C ASN A 400 -8.90 12.48 -12.76
N SER A 401 -9.21 13.74 -13.05
CA SER A 401 -8.27 14.87 -12.96
C SER A 401 -8.57 15.82 -11.79
N ILE A 402 -9.65 15.58 -11.03
CA ILE A 402 -10.14 16.50 -10.00
C ILE A 402 -9.13 16.67 -8.86
N PRO A 403 -8.60 15.61 -8.21
CA PRO A 403 -7.78 15.78 -7.02
C PRO A 403 -6.52 16.62 -7.27
N LEU A 404 -5.70 16.27 -8.26
CA LEU A 404 -4.48 17.02 -8.56
C LEU A 404 -4.79 18.49 -8.89
N LYS A 405 -5.85 18.74 -9.67
CA LYS A 405 -6.25 20.10 -10.05
C LYS A 405 -6.72 20.89 -8.83
N ALA A 406 -7.56 20.32 -7.98
CA ALA A 406 -8.04 20.96 -6.75
C ALA A 406 -6.87 21.39 -5.85
N PHE A 407 -5.90 20.51 -5.60
CA PHE A 407 -4.72 20.86 -4.81
C PHE A 407 -3.91 21.99 -5.46
N LEU A 408 -3.74 22.01 -6.79
CA LEU A 408 -3.06 23.13 -7.44
C LEU A 408 -3.83 24.45 -7.36
N VAL A 409 -5.17 24.41 -7.36
CA VAL A 409 -5.99 25.61 -7.19
C VAL A 409 -5.94 26.13 -5.75
N MET A 410 -5.96 25.23 -4.76
CA MET A 410 -5.77 25.61 -3.35
C MET A 410 -4.43 26.32 -3.11
N LEU A 411 -3.38 25.99 -3.87
CA LEU A 411 -2.11 26.73 -3.82
C LEU A 411 -2.22 28.19 -4.27
N GLN A 412 -3.16 28.49 -5.15
CA GLN A 412 -3.41 29.84 -5.63
C GLN A 412 -4.33 30.63 -4.69
N GLN A 413 -4.80 30.00 -3.60
CA GLN A 413 -5.77 30.57 -2.65
C GLN A 413 -7.07 31.00 -3.35
N ASP A 414 -7.46 30.28 -4.39
CA ASP A 414 -8.68 30.56 -5.14
C ASP A 414 -9.81 29.64 -4.69
N ALA A 415 -11.01 30.20 -4.55
CA ALA A 415 -12.22 29.45 -4.27
C ALA A 415 -12.82 29.03 -5.62
N ASP A 416 -12.56 27.79 -6.01
CA ASP A 416 -12.90 27.25 -7.33
C ASP A 416 -13.80 26.03 -7.17
N GLU A 417 -14.75 25.87 -8.09
CA GLU A 417 -15.68 24.73 -8.18
C GLU A 417 -14.95 23.37 -8.12
N THR A 418 -13.70 23.30 -8.56
CA THR A 418 -12.87 22.09 -8.48
C THR A 418 -12.58 21.67 -7.04
N VAL A 419 -12.47 22.61 -6.10
CA VAL A 419 -12.28 22.32 -4.67
C VAL A 419 -13.55 21.71 -4.08
N ASP A 420 -14.72 22.22 -4.43
CA ASP A 420 -16.00 21.66 -3.99
C ASP A 420 -16.18 20.23 -4.51
N LYS A 421 -15.81 19.97 -5.77
CA LYS A 421 -15.80 18.60 -6.34
C LYS A 421 -14.84 17.66 -5.63
N MET A 422 -13.69 18.14 -5.15
CA MET A 422 -12.79 17.31 -4.36
C MET A 422 -13.40 16.94 -3.01
N LEU A 423 -14.13 17.86 -2.36
CA LEU A 423 -14.84 17.57 -1.11
C LEU A 423 -15.98 16.57 -1.32
N GLU A 424 -16.69 16.67 -2.45
CA GLU A 424 -17.68 15.68 -2.88
C GLU A 424 -17.04 14.31 -3.08
N GLN A 425 -15.87 14.25 -3.71
CA GLN A 425 -15.11 13.00 -3.87
C GLN A 425 -14.71 12.39 -2.50
N GLU A 426 -14.25 13.20 -1.55
CA GLU A 426 -13.93 12.73 -0.19
C GLU A 426 -15.17 12.18 0.54
N ASP A 427 -16.38 12.68 0.25
CA ASP A 427 -17.64 12.13 0.78
C ASP A 427 -18.02 10.80 0.12
N ILE A 428 -17.84 10.70 -1.21
CA ILE A 428 -18.01 9.45 -1.96
C ILE A 428 -17.07 8.37 -1.39
N ASP A 429 -15.79 8.70 -1.16
CA ASP A 429 -14.81 7.78 -0.59
C ASP A 429 -15.22 7.24 0.77
N LYS A 430 -15.74 8.11 1.66
CA LYS A 430 -16.25 7.72 2.98
C LYS A 430 -17.43 6.75 2.85
N LYS A 431 -18.39 7.06 1.99
CA LYS A 431 -19.56 6.20 1.74
C LYS A 431 -19.15 4.86 1.14
N MET A 432 -18.24 4.87 0.17
CA MET A 432 -17.71 3.64 -0.43
C MET A 432 -16.93 2.79 0.55
N GLY A 433 -16.23 3.39 1.52
CA GLY A 433 -15.62 2.68 2.64
C GLY A 433 -16.66 1.87 3.44
N ILE A 434 -17.79 2.47 3.80
CA ILE A 434 -18.88 1.80 4.51
C ILE A 434 -19.45 0.63 3.69
N VAL A 435 -19.63 0.83 2.38
CA VAL A 435 -20.14 -0.20 1.49
C VAL A 435 -19.16 -1.37 1.36
N ARG A 436 -17.86 -1.11 1.20
CA ARG A 436 -16.81 -2.14 1.15
C ARG A 436 -16.75 -2.94 2.46
N ASP A 437 -16.84 -2.27 3.60
CA ASP A 437 -16.89 -2.89 4.93
C ASP A 437 -18.11 -3.82 5.06
N ALA A 438 -19.29 -3.39 4.59
CA ALA A 438 -20.50 -4.20 4.59
C ALA A 438 -20.40 -5.44 3.68
N ILE A 439 -19.72 -5.31 2.53
CA ILE A 439 -19.45 -6.44 1.62
C ILE A 439 -18.37 -7.37 2.20
N GLY A 440 -17.45 -6.83 2.99
CA GLY A 440 -16.31 -7.54 3.56
C GLY A 440 -15.15 -7.71 2.57
N ILE A 441 -14.94 -6.71 1.71
CA ILE A 441 -13.83 -6.63 0.74
C ILE A 441 -12.88 -5.51 1.14
N ASN A 442 -11.62 -5.59 0.69
CA ASN A 442 -10.67 -4.49 0.84
C ASN A 442 -10.84 -3.44 -0.27
N THR A 443 -9.97 -2.42 -0.30
CA THR A 443 -10.04 -1.31 -1.25
C THR A 443 -9.89 -1.71 -2.71
N ASP A 444 -9.09 -2.74 -3.01
CA ASP A 444 -8.92 -3.32 -4.37
C ASP A 444 -9.95 -4.43 -4.70
N GLY A 445 -10.97 -4.60 -3.84
CA GLY A 445 -12.04 -5.58 -4.06
C GLY A 445 -11.62 -7.04 -3.86
N TRP A 446 -10.42 -7.29 -3.33
CA TRP A 446 -9.95 -8.61 -2.95
C TRP A 446 -10.68 -9.12 -1.69
N VAL A 447 -10.93 -10.43 -1.71
CA VAL A 447 -11.49 -11.20 -0.60
C VAL A 447 -10.90 -12.61 -0.64
N ALA A 448 -10.79 -13.24 0.53
CA ALA A 448 -10.37 -14.64 0.62
C ALA A 448 -11.38 -15.56 -0.09
N PHE A 449 -10.88 -16.65 -0.67
CA PHE A 449 -11.68 -17.61 -1.44
C PHE A 449 -12.89 -18.12 -0.64
N GLU A 450 -12.70 -18.39 0.65
CA GLU A 450 -13.73 -18.91 1.56
C GLU A 450 -14.88 -17.92 1.79
N ARG A 451 -14.63 -16.62 1.58
CA ARG A 451 -15.59 -15.53 1.75
C ARG A 451 -16.13 -14.99 0.42
N TYR A 452 -15.65 -15.50 -0.71
CA TYR A 452 -15.97 -14.97 -2.04
C TYR A 452 -17.47 -14.99 -2.32
N ASP A 453 -18.12 -16.14 -2.18
CA ASP A 453 -19.55 -16.28 -2.46
C ASP A 453 -20.41 -15.37 -1.57
N ALA A 454 -20.01 -15.21 -0.30
CA ALA A 454 -20.69 -14.31 0.64
C ALA A 454 -20.54 -12.84 0.25
N ALA A 455 -19.33 -12.42 -0.15
CA ALA A 455 -19.08 -11.06 -0.64
C ALA A 455 -19.85 -10.77 -1.94
N VAL A 456 -19.90 -11.72 -2.88
CA VAL A 456 -20.70 -11.60 -4.11
C VAL A 456 -22.18 -11.48 -3.80
N ALA A 457 -22.69 -12.27 -2.86
CA ALA A 457 -24.09 -12.19 -2.42
C ALA A 457 -24.40 -10.83 -1.77
N ALA A 458 -23.53 -10.33 -0.89
CA ALA A 458 -23.66 -9.03 -0.25
C ALA A 458 -23.65 -7.88 -1.28
N ALA A 459 -22.70 -7.90 -2.23
CA ALA A 459 -22.62 -6.89 -3.28
C ALA A 459 -23.89 -6.87 -4.17
N LYS A 460 -24.44 -8.04 -4.49
CA LYS A 460 -25.72 -8.15 -5.22
C LYS A 460 -26.91 -7.63 -4.42
N HIS A 461 -26.93 -7.91 -3.11
CA HIS A 461 -27.99 -7.43 -2.23
C HIS A 461 -28.00 -5.91 -2.15
N ILE A 462 -26.83 -5.30 -1.91
CA ILE A 462 -26.69 -3.84 -1.84
C ILE A 462 -27.06 -3.19 -3.18
N LYS A 463 -26.71 -3.80 -4.32
CA LYS A 463 -27.16 -3.33 -5.64
C LYS A 463 -28.69 -3.34 -5.75
N ALA A 464 -29.34 -4.41 -5.30
CA ALA A 464 -30.80 -4.52 -5.34
C ALA A 464 -31.49 -3.48 -4.45
N GLU A 465 -30.92 -3.17 -3.28
CA GLU A 465 -31.39 -2.08 -2.43
C GLU A 465 -31.25 -0.73 -3.13
N ALA A 466 -30.07 -0.43 -3.70
CA ALA A 466 -29.85 0.81 -4.47
C ALA A 466 -30.86 0.97 -5.62
N LEU A 467 -31.15 -0.09 -6.37
CA LEU A 467 -32.18 -0.09 -7.43
C LEU A 467 -33.61 0.11 -6.90
N GLY A 468 -33.86 -0.22 -5.64
CA GLY A 468 -35.13 0.03 -4.96
C GLY A 468 -35.30 1.48 -4.50
N TYR A 469 -34.20 2.19 -4.27
CA TYR A 469 -34.17 3.61 -3.91
C TYR A 469 -34.04 4.55 -5.12
N ALA A 470 -33.91 4.02 -6.33
CA ALA A 470 -33.79 4.83 -7.55
C ALA A 470 -34.96 5.82 -7.69
N GLU A 471 -34.65 7.12 -7.83
CA GLU A 471 -35.65 8.18 -7.83
C GLU A 471 -36.43 8.28 -9.15
N ASN A 472 -35.81 7.85 -10.25
CA ASN A 472 -36.35 7.93 -11.60
C ASN A 472 -35.71 6.87 -12.53
N GLU A 473 -36.20 6.79 -13.76
CA GLU A 473 -35.73 5.78 -14.73
C GLU A 473 -34.27 5.98 -15.14
N LEU A 474 -33.80 7.23 -15.21
CA LEU A 474 -32.41 7.55 -15.53
C LEU A 474 -31.48 7.09 -14.40
N ASP A 475 -31.84 7.35 -13.15
CA ASP A 475 -31.10 6.90 -11.96
C ASP A 475 -31.01 5.37 -11.91
N ARG A 476 -32.14 4.67 -12.14
CA ARG A 476 -32.14 3.21 -12.29
C ARG A 476 -31.19 2.76 -13.41
N GLU A 477 -31.25 3.37 -14.58
CA GLU A 477 -30.39 3.04 -15.72
C GLU A 477 -28.90 3.24 -15.37
N MET A 478 -28.55 4.33 -14.67
CA MET A 478 -27.18 4.60 -14.25
C MET A 478 -26.68 3.58 -13.22
N ILE A 479 -27.50 3.19 -12.24
CA ILE A 479 -27.15 2.14 -11.29
C ILE A 479 -26.92 0.81 -12.01
N GLU A 480 -27.78 0.44 -12.97
CA GLU A 480 -27.64 -0.80 -13.74
C GLU A 480 -26.34 -0.82 -14.56
N GLN A 481 -25.99 0.30 -15.20
CA GLN A 481 -24.84 0.41 -16.10
C GLN A 481 -23.52 0.77 -15.41
N HIS A 482 -23.54 1.39 -14.24
CA HIS A 482 -22.36 2.00 -13.59
C HIS A 482 -22.09 1.48 -12.17
N TRP A 483 -22.80 0.46 -11.68
CA TRP A 483 -22.56 -0.12 -10.35
C TRP A 483 -21.08 -0.47 -10.05
N PRO A 484 -20.46 0.06 -8.98
CA PRO A 484 -19.02 -0.10 -8.70
C PRO A 484 -18.49 -1.53 -8.69
N PHE A 485 -19.31 -2.50 -8.28
CA PHE A 485 -18.86 -3.88 -8.07
C PHE A 485 -19.15 -4.83 -9.23
N ASP A 486 -19.82 -4.34 -10.29
CA ASP A 486 -20.08 -5.11 -11.50
C ASP A 486 -18.84 -5.23 -12.38
N ASP A 487 -18.78 -6.29 -13.16
CA ASP A 487 -17.80 -6.47 -14.24
C ASP A 487 -17.92 -5.34 -15.27
N PHE A 488 -16.80 -4.93 -15.86
CA PHE A 488 -16.76 -3.89 -16.89
C PHE A 488 -15.53 -4.03 -17.79
N ASP A 489 -15.63 -3.48 -19.00
CA ASP A 489 -14.52 -3.44 -19.95
C ASP A 489 -13.45 -2.45 -19.46
N GLU A 490 -12.32 -3.01 -19.01
CA GLU A 490 -11.11 -2.25 -18.71
C GLU A 490 -10.20 -2.12 -19.94
N ASP A 491 -10.49 -2.75 -21.08
CA ASP A 491 -9.64 -2.70 -22.29
C ASP A 491 -10.07 -1.61 -23.29
N GLY A 492 -11.20 -0.96 -23.03
CA GLY A 492 -11.46 0.42 -23.48
C GLY A 492 -10.34 1.42 -23.10
N LEU A 493 -9.30 0.94 -22.39
CA LEU A 493 -8.14 1.61 -21.81
C LEU A 493 -6.77 1.25 -22.46
N CYS A 494 -6.67 0.38 -23.47
CA CYS A 494 -5.43 0.24 -24.28
C CYS A 494 -5.39 1.08 -25.55
#